data_AF-A0A3A8I166-F1
#
_entry.id   AF-A0A3A8I166-F1
#
_cell.length_a   1.000
_cell.length_b   1.000
_cell.length_c   1.000
_cell.angle_alpha   90.00
_cell.angle_beta   90.00
_cell.angle_gamma   90.00
#
_symmetry.space_group_name_H-M   'P 1'
#
loop_
_entity.id
_entity.type
_entity.pdbx_description
1 polymer ?
#
loop_
_entity_poly.entity_id
_entity_poly.type
_entity_poly.pdbx_seq_one_letter_code
_entity_poly.pdbx_strand_id
1 'polypeptide(L)'
;MLIVMVVAMGGGIFVALKLLGSDSSKTDVGDLEALASVQAQWRAVDACRIQYNHWPRSHHRQMHRRTVFITPCGASGIAPSSGKVKLPESWAHDALAFEAERSSVTDDWSILVNSEAVPFPVLLAGLSELAPIVVREAPGAMAQMRADEAEGNAKYEEGLRQREQQRQQNQNSYPSR
;
A
#
# COMPACT_ATOMS: atom_id res chain seq x y z
N MET A 1 -32.52 -51.67 7.33
CA MET A 1 -32.23 -50.78 8.47
C MET A 1 -31.29 -49.69 7.98
N LEU A 2 -31.75 -48.44 8.00
CA LEU A 2 -31.08 -47.25 7.47
C LEU A 2 -29.90 -46.87 8.36
N ILE A 3 -28.71 -46.79 7.76
CA ILE A 3 -27.50 -46.22 8.37
C ILE A 3 -27.50 -44.73 8.02
N VAL A 4 -27.70 -43.87 9.02
CA VAL A 4 -27.61 -42.42 8.89
C VAL A 4 -26.14 -42.02 8.99
N MET A 5 -25.53 -41.63 7.87
CA MET A 5 -24.26 -40.91 7.86
C MET A 5 -24.50 -39.44 8.20
N VAL A 6 -24.03 -39.00 9.36
CA VAL A 6 -23.92 -37.58 9.70
C VAL A 6 -22.55 -37.10 9.21
N VAL A 7 -22.54 -36.45 8.06
CA VAL A 7 -21.37 -35.68 7.59
C VAL A 7 -21.41 -34.34 8.31
N ALA A 8 -20.59 -34.20 9.34
CA ALA A 8 -20.32 -32.91 9.98
C ALA A 8 -19.46 -32.08 9.03
N MET A 9 -20.08 -31.18 8.27
CA MET A 9 -19.41 -30.06 7.60
C MET A 9 -19.04 -29.02 8.66
N GLY A 10 -17.92 -29.26 9.35
CA GLY A 10 -17.28 -28.26 10.20
C GLY A 10 -16.35 -27.41 9.35
N GLY A 11 -16.74 -26.16 9.11
CA GLY A 11 -15.97 -25.17 8.36
C GLY A 11 -14.56 -25.01 8.92
N GLY A 12 -13.57 -25.29 8.07
CA GLY A 12 -12.18 -24.96 8.33
C GLY A 12 -12.00 -23.46 8.22
N ILE A 13 -11.77 -22.80 9.36
CA ILE A 13 -11.21 -21.45 9.39
C ILE A 13 -9.78 -21.58 8.86
N PHE A 14 -9.54 -21.13 7.63
CA PHE A 14 -8.20 -20.93 7.12
C PHE A 14 -7.58 -19.73 7.85
N VAL A 15 -6.95 -19.98 9.02
CA VAL A 15 -6.00 -19.04 9.58
C VAL A 15 -4.72 -19.18 8.77
N ALA A 16 -4.62 -18.41 7.68
CA ALA A 16 -3.37 -18.23 6.98
C ALA A 16 -2.43 -17.39 7.86
N LEU A 17 -1.66 -18.08 8.71
CA LEU A 17 -0.63 -17.49 9.56
C LEU A 17 0.52 -17.01 8.67
N LYS A 18 0.43 -15.79 8.13
CA LYS A 18 1.59 -15.12 7.53
C LYS A 18 2.51 -14.61 8.65
N LEU A 19 3.43 -15.48 9.05
CA LEU A 19 4.65 -15.13 9.76
C LEU A 19 5.55 -14.32 8.82
N LEU A 20 5.69 -13.01 9.09
CA LEU A 20 6.92 -12.18 8.98
C LEU A 20 6.55 -10.69 9.03
N GLY A 21 6.72 -10.05 10.20
CA GLY A 21 6.80 -8.58 10.32
C GLY A 21 5.79 -7.92 11.29
N SER A 22 6.18 -7.80 12.56
CA SER A 22 5.80 -6.73 13.52
C SER A 22 4.53 -5.89 13.24
N ASP A 23 3.34 -6.38 13.62
CA ASP A 23 2.17 -5.57 14.01
C ASP A 23 1.07 -6.51 14.54
N SER A 24 1.27 -7.10 15.71
CA SER A 24 0.34 -8.07 16.32
C SER A 24 -0.97 -7.46 16.86
N SER A 25 -1.32 -6.22 16.49
CA SER A 25 -2.52 -5.52 16.97
C SER A 25 -3.44 -5.00 15.87
N LYS A 26 -3.17 -5.33 14.59
CA LYS A 26 -4.08 -4.97 13.50
C LYS A 26 -5.19 -6.00 13.36
N THR A 27 -6.43 -5.50 13.31
CA THR A 27 -7.63 -6.28 13.06
C THR A 27 -8.07 -6.02 11.62
N ASP A 28 -8.35 -7.09 10.87
CA ASP A 28 -9.02 -6.97 9.57
C ASP A 28 -10.51 -6.71 9.80
N VAL A 29 -11.01 -5.63 9.21
CA VAL A 29 -12.42 -5.22 9.27
C VAL A 29 -13.03 -5.08 7.88
N GLY A 30 -12.31 -5.52 6.83
CA GLY A 30 -12.70 -5.31 5.43
C GLY A 30 -14.00 -6.00 5.03
N ASP A 31 -14.37 -7.09 5.70
CA ASP A 31 -15.56 -7.90 5.44
C ASP A 31 -16.84 -7.39 6.12
N LEU A 32 -16.74 -6.35 6.95
CA LEU A 32 -17.90 -5.76 7.61
C LEU A 32 -18.85 -5.13 6.59
N GLU A 33 -20.15 -5.43 6.73
CA GLU A 33 -21.21 -4.93 5.83
C GLU A 33 -21.20 -3.40 5.70
N ALA A 34 -20.90 -2.69 6.80
CA ALA A 34 -20.80 -1.24 6.80
C ALA A 34 -19.71 -0.69 5.85
N LEU A 35 -18.69 -1.49 5.51
CA LEU A 35 -17.63 -1.13 4.56
C LEU A 35 -17.88 -1.64 3.14
N ALA A 36 -19.02 -2.28 2.86
CA ALA A 36 -19.30 -2.85 1.53
C ALA A 36 -19.26 -1.80 0.40
N SER A 37 -19.70 -0.56 0.67
CA SER A 37 -19.64 0.54 -0.31
C SER A 37 -18.21 1.03 -0.56
N VAL A 38 -17.34 0.97 0.45
CA VAL A 38 -15.91 1.28 0.33
C VAL A 38 -15.22 0.19 -0.50
N GLN A 39 -15.49 -1.09 -0.19
CA GLN A 39 -15.00 -2.24 -0.96
C GLN A 39 -15.36 -2.12 -2.44
N ALA A 40 -16.65 -1.87 -2.73
CA ALA A 40 -17.14 -1.75 -4.11
C ALA A 40 -16.42 -0.64 -4.90
N GLN A 41 -16.15 0.50 -4.26
CA GLN A 41 -15.41 1.59 -4.89
C GLN A 41 -13.94 1.23 -5.11
N TRP A 42 -13.27 0.67 -4.10
CA TRP A 42 -11.85 0.34 -4.17
C TRP A 42 -11.51 -0.83 -5.09
N ARG A 43 -12.48 -1.68 -5.46
CA ARG A 43 -12.28 -2.69 -6.50
C ARG A 43 -11.84 -2.10 -7.84
N ALA A 44 -12.24 -0.87 -8.15
CA ALA A 44 -11.86 -0.17 -9.38
C ALA A 44 -10.41 0.38 -9.36
N VAL A 45 -9.75 0.40 -8.20
CA VAL A 45 -8.40 0.94 -8.05
C VAL A 45 -7.39 -0.14 -8.46
N ASP A 46 -6.54 0.10 -9.45
CA ASP A 46 -5.49 -0.85 -9.89
C ASP A 46 -4.27 -0.85 -8.94
N ALA A 47 -4.50 -1.21 -7.66
CA ALA A 47 -3.49 -1.26 -6.62
C ALA A 47 -3.64 -2.50 -5.74
N CYS A 48 -2.60 -2.89 -5.02
CA CYS A 48 -2.65 -4.01 -4.07
C CYS A 48 -2.41 -3.56 -2.62
N ARG A 49 -2.00 -2.32 -2.41
CA ARG A 49 -1.86 -1.75 -1.06
C ARG A 49 -2.24 -0.26 -1.07
N ILE A 50 -3.02 0.14 -0.06
CA ILE A 50 -3.41 1.52 0.23
C ILE A 50 -3.06 1.81 1.68
N GLN A 51 -2.26 2.82 1.94
CA GLN A 51 -1.83 3.17 3.30
C GLN A 51 -2.10 4.64 3.61
N TYR A 52 -2.63 4.89 4.80
CA TYR A 52 -2.77 6.23 5.35
C TYR A 52 -2.33 6.26 6.81
N ASN A 53 -1.50 7.24 7.17
CA ASN A 53 -0.98 7.45 8.53
C ASN A 53 -0.32 6.21 9.18
N HIS A 54 0.22 5.29 8.37
CA HIS A 54 0.83 4.05 8.83
C HIS A 54 2.10 4.25 9.69
N TRP A 55 2.68 5.46 9.74
CA TRP A 55 3.93 5.74 10.47
C TRP A 55 3.66 6.43 11.83
N PRO A 56 3.54 5.69 12.95
CA PRO A 56 3.12 6.29 14.22
C PRO A 56 4.16 7.22 14.87
N ARG A 57 5.46 7.11 14.54
CA ARG A 57 6.55 7.75 15.31
C ARG A 57 7.76 8.29 14.53
N SER A 58 7.58 8.89 13.35
CA SER A 58 8.72 9.51 12.62
C SER A 58 8.47 10.97 12.25
N HIS A 59 9.56 11.75 12.14
CA HIS A 59 9.55 13.12 11.59
C HIS A 59 8.87 13.17 10.19
N HIS A 60 8.99 12.09 9.42
CA HIS A 60 8.35 11.93 8.12
C HIS A 60 6.82 11.88 8.18
N ARG A 61 6.21 11.57 9.34
CA ARG A 61 4.76 11.58 9.50
C ARG A 61 4.17 12.96 9.22
N GLN A 62 4.80 14.04 9.71
CA GLN A 62 4.27 15.39 9.48
C GLN A 62 4.31 15.77 8.00
N MET A 63 5.35 15.34 7.28
CA MET A 63 5.50 15.59 5.84
C MET A 63 4.43 14.88 4.99
N HIS A 64 3.88 13.76 5.49
CA HIS A 64 2.95 12.91 4.74
C HIS A 64 1.57 12.78 5.39
N ARG A 65 1.24 13.65 6.35
CA ARG A 65 -0.02 13.62 7.12
C ARG A 65 -1.29 13.67 6.26
N ARG A 66 -1.18 14.23 5.06
CA ARG A 66 -2.26 14.35 4.06
C ARG A 66 -1.91 13.59 2.77
N THR A 67 -1.19 12.48 2.90
CA THR A 67 -0.80 11.66 1.76
C THR A 67 -1.27 10.24 1.98
N VAL A 68 -2.02 9.73 1.01
CA VAL A 68 -2.32 8.31 0.89
C VAL A 68 -1.35 7.69 -0.09
N PHE A 69 -0.72 6.60 0.32
CA PHE A 69 0.22 5.85 -0.49
C PHE A 69 -0.53 4.72 -1.18
N ILE A 70 -0.37 4.64 -2.50
CA ILE A 70 -1.00 3.64 -3.35
C ILE A 70 0.11 2.82 -4.00
N THR A 71 0.20 1.53 -3.67
CA THR A 71 1.21 0.64 -4.22
C THR A 71 0.55 -0.28 -5.26
N PRO A 72 1.05 -0.32 -6.52
CA PRO A 72 0.48 -1.17 -7.55
C PRO A 72 0.70 -2.65 -7.24
N CYS A 73 -0.15 -3.50 -7.80
CA CYS A 73 0.06 -4.94 -7.76
C CYS A 73 1.35 -5.32 -8.49
N GLY A 74 2.14 -6.23 -7.90
CA GLY A 74 3.42 -6.65 -8.47
C GLY A 74 4.60 -5.71 -8.16
N ALA A 75 4.40 -4.63 -7.41
CA ALA A 75 5.52 -3.85 -6.90
C ALA A 75 6.36 -4.72 -5.95
N SER A 76 7.65 -4.87 -6.26
CA SER A 76 8.59 -5.73 -5.53
C SER A 76 9.64 -4.91 -4.78
N GLY A 77 10.19 -5.47 -3.71
CA GLY A 77 11.29 -4.88 -2.94
C GLY A 77 10.92 -4.57 -1.49
N ILE A 78 11.92 -4.18 -0.70
CA ILE A 78 11.77 -3.87 0.74
C ILE A 78 10.95 -2.59 0.93
N ALA A 79 11.02 -1.65 -0.02
CA ALA A 79 10.28 -0.41 -0.04
C ALA A 79 9.75 -0.15 -1.47
N PRO A 80 8.61 -0.75 -1.85
CA PRO A 80 8.08 -0.59 -3.20
C PRO A 80 7.70 0.86 -3.50
N SER A 81 7.97 1.31 -4.72
CA SER A 81 7.49 2.60 -5.24
C SER A 81 5.98 2.70 -5.02
N SER A 82 5.52 3.86 -4.56
CA SER A 82 4.11 4.11 -4.30
C SER A 82 3.68 5.46 -4.87
N GLY A 83 2.52 5.47 -5.53
CA GLY A 83 1.81 6.68 -5.91
C GLY A 83 1.37 7.46 -4.68
N LYS A 84 1.42 8.78 -4.76
CA LYS A 84 1.06 9.68 -3.66
C LYS A 84 -0.21 10.44 -4.00
N VAL A 85 -1.32 10.05 -3.40
CA VAL A 85 -2.57 10.81 -3.46
C VAL A 85 -2.55 11.87 -2.36
N LYS A 86 -2.55 13.15 -2.73
CA LYS A 86 -2.63 14.26 -1.78
C LYS A 86 -4.08 14.53 -1.41
N LEU A 87 -4.37 14.52 -0.12
CA LEU A 87 -5.69 14.83 0.40
C LEU A 87 -5.94 16.34 0.42
N PRO A 88 -7.19 16.78 0.25
CA PRO A 88 -7.54 18.20 0.28
C PRO A 88 -7.23 18.82 1.64
N GLU A 89 -7.13 20.15 1.69
CA GLU A 89 -6.86 20.86 2.94
C GLU A 89 -7.98 20.71 3.97
N SER A 90 -9.21 20.48 3.50
CA SER A 90 -10.39 20.23 4.33
C SER A 90 -10.44 18.81 4.92
N TRP A 91 -9.44 17.96 4.67
CA TRP A 91 -9.40 16.61 5.24
C TRP A 91 -9.36 16.65 6.77
N ALA A 92 -10.42 16.13 7.41
CA ALA A 92 -10.61 16.21 8.85
C ALA A 92 -10.20 14.95 9.62
N HIS A 93 -9.95 13.83 8.94
CA HIS A 93 -9.72 12.53 9.58
C HIS A 93 -8.24 12.27 9.86
N ASP A 94 -7.56 13.21 10.51
CA ASP A 94 -6.13 13.11 10.83
C ASP A 94 -5.78 11.96 11.81
N ALA A 95 -6.78 11.48 12.56
CA ALA A 95 -6.64 10.37 13.49
C ALA A 95 -6.82 9.00 12.80
N LEU A 96 -7.37 8.98 11.59
CA LEU A 96 -7.50 7.75 10.81
C LEU A 96 -6.09 7.21 10.50
N ALA A 97 -5.88 5.93 10.77
CA ALA A 97 -4.70 5.19 10.36
C ALA A 97 -5.13 3.78 9.96
N PHE A 98 -4.76 3.37 8.76
CA PHE A 98 -5.09 2.04 8.24
C PHE A 98 -4.10 1.61 7.16
N GLU A 99 -4.14 0.32 6.90
CA GLU A 99 -3.48 -0.32 5.78
C GLU A 99 -4.49 -1.25 5.13
N ALA A 100 -4.80 -1.04 3.86
CA ALA A 100 -5.61 -1.95 3.09
C ALA A 100 -4.72 -2.72 2.12
N GLU A 101 -4.90 -4.03 2.06
CA GLU A 101 -4.12 -4.93 1.22
C GLU A 101 -5.01 -5.90 0.46
N ARG A 102 -4.54 -6.36 -0.70
CA ARG A 102 -5.11 -7.51 -1.41
C ARG A 102 -4.04 -8.20 -2.23
N SER A 103 -4.22 -9.48 -2.52
CA SER A 103 -3.26 -10.28 -3.28
C SER A 103 -3.26 -9.99 -4.77
N SER A 104 -4.41 -9.59 -5.32
CA SER A 104 -4.58 -9.29 -6.74
C SER A 104 -5.68 -8.26 -6.96
N VAL A 105 -5.78 -7.74 -8.19
CA VAL A 105 -6.78 -6.73 -8.55
C VAL A 105 -8.22 -7.23 -8.51
N THR A 106 -8.40 -8.55 -8.53
CA THR A 106 -9.72 -9.21 -8.49
C THR A 106 -10.17 -9.55 -7.08
N ASP A 107 -9.28 -9.46 -6.11
CA ASP A 107 -9.58 -9.81 -4.72
C ASP A 107 -10.20 -8.62 -3.98
N ASP A 108 -10.97 -8.95 -2.94
CA ASP A 108 -11.46 -7.97 -1.98
C ASP A 108 -10.31 -7.46 -1.10
N TRP A 109 -10.49 -6.26 -0.54
CA TRP A 109 -9.48 -5.63 0.30
C TRP A 109 -9.59 -6.14 1.74
N SER A 110 -8.50 -6.66 2.29
CA SER A 110 -8.31 -6.71 3.74
C SER A 110 -8.04 -5.30 4.24
N ILE A 111 -8.81 -4.81 5.20
CA ILE A 111 -8.67 -3.46 5.76
C ILE A 111 -8.16 -3.61 7.19
N LEU A 112 -6.85 -3.43 7.35
CA LEU A 112 -6.12 -3.66 8.58
C LEU A 112 -6.03 -2.37 9.41
N VAL A 113 -6.56 -2.41 10.63
CA VAL A 113 -6.64 -1.25 11.52
C VAL A 113 -6.23 -1.62 12.94
N ASN A 114 -5.52 -0.72 13.63
CA ASN A 114 -5.35 -0.84 15.07
C ASN A 114 -6.63 -0.38 15.78
N SER A 115 -7.47 -1.35 16.17
CA SER A 115 -8.78 -1.12 16.77
C SER A 115 -8.72 -0.44 18.14
N GLU A 116 -7.59 -0.47 18.84
CA GLU A 116 -7.40 0.26 20.10
C GLU A 116 -7.14 1.75 19.86
N ALA A 117 -6.60 2.11 18.68
CA ALA A 117 -6.21 3.48 18.36
C ALA A 117 -7.26 4.23 17.52
N VAL A 118 -8.03 3.52 16.69
CA VAL A 118 -9.00 4.11 15.77
C VAL A 118 -10.40 3.56 16.07
N PRO A 119 -11.31 4.37 16.65
CA PRO A 119 -12.69 3.97 16.85
C PRO A 119 -13.39 3.68 15.52
N PHE A 120 -14.21 2.63 15.49
CA PHE A 120 -14.90 2.21 14.26
C PHE A 120 -15.73 3.33 13.57
N PRO A 121 -16.46 4.21 14.28
CA PRO A 121 -17.15 5.32 13.62
C PRO A 121 -16.22 6.30 12.88
N VAL A 122 -15.03 6.55 13.44
CA VAL A 122 -14.00 7.39 12.80
C VAL A 122 -13.44 6.68 11.58
N LEU A 123 -13.19 5.38 11.68
CA LEU A 123 -12.76 4.55 10.55
C LEU A 123 -13.77 4.61 9.41
N LEU A 124 -15.05 4.32 9.69
CA LEU A 124 -16.10 4.28 8.68
C LEU A 124 -16.30 5.63 7.98
N ALA A 125 -16.37 6.72 8.76
CA ALA A 125 -16.51 8.06 8.21
C ALA A 125 -15.31 8.43 7.33
N GLY A 126 -14.08 8.21 7.83
CA GLY A 126 -12.86 8.50 7.10
C GLY A 126 -12.74 7.68 5.82
N LEU A 127 -13.00 6.37 5.87
CA LEU A 127 -12.95 5.51 4.68
C LEU A 127 -14.02 5.87 3.64
N SER A 128 -15.22 6.23 4.09
CA SER A 128 -16.33 6.62 3.20
C SER A 128 -16.02 7.90 2.44
N GLU A 129 -15.39 8.89 3.08
CA GLU A 129 -14.93 10.13 2.41
C GLU A 129 -13.68 9.89 1.56
N LEU A 130 -12.78 9.01 2.01
CA LEU A 130 -11.54 8.73 1.31
C LEU A 130 -11.75 7.92 0.03
N ALA A 131 -12.69 6.99 0.03
CA ALA A 131 -12.93 6.08 -1.08
C ALA A 131 -13.07 6.78 -2.44
N PRO A 132 -13.96 7.77 -2.62
CA PRO A 132 -14.11 8.45 -3.90
C PRO A 132 -12.86 9.27 -4.28
N ILE A 133 -12.09 9.78 -3.32
CA ILE A 133 -10.84 10.50 -3.59
C ILE A 133 -9.79 9.53 -4.16
N VAL A 134 -9.60 8.37 -3.51
CA VAL A 134 -8.63 7.37 -3.96
C VAL A 134 -8.99 6.86 -5.36
N VAL A 135 -10.25 6.54 -5.62
CA VAL A 135 -10.70 6.08 -6.94
C VAL A 135 -10.39 7.12 -8.03
N ARG A 136 -10.62 8.40 -7.75
CA ARG A 136 -10.39 9.48 -8.72
C ARG A 136 -8.92 9.76 -8.96
N GLU A 137 -8.11 9.82 -7.91
CA GLU A 137 -6.74 10.36 -7.98
C GLU A 137 -5.67 9.26 -8.13
N ALA A 138 -5.95 8.02 -7.74
CA ALA A 138 -4.96 6.94 -7.77
C ALA A 138 -4.38 6.67 -9.18
N PRO A 139 -5.16 6.65 -10.27
CA PRO A 139 -4.60 6.43 -11.61
C PRO A 139 -3.52 7.46 -11.98
N GLY A 140 -3.78 8.74 -11.70
CA GLY A 140 -2.84 9.83 -11.94
C GLY A 140 -1.60 9.72 -11.05
N ALA A 141 -1.78 9.44 -9.76
CA ALA A 141 -0.69 9.27 -8.81
C ALA A 141 0.24 8.09 -9.19
N MET A 142 -0.31 6.98 -9.68
CA MET A 142 0.47 5.83 -10.15
C MET A 142 1.18 6.12 -11.47
N ALA A 143 0.54 6.84 -12.39
CA ALA A 143 1.19 7.27 -13.64
C ALA A 143 2.40 8.17 -13.36
N GLN A 144 2.25 9.14 -12.46
CA GLN A 144 3.33 10.01 -12.03
C GLN A 144 4.48 9.23 -11.38
N MET A 145 4.16 8.30 -10.47
CA MET A 145 5.16 7.44 -9.85
C MET A 145 5.98 6.66 -10.88
N ARG A 146 5.34 6.06 -11.90
CA ARG A 146 6.05 5.34 -12.97
C ARG A 146 6.95 6.27 -13.80
N ALA A 147 6.49 7.49 -14.07
CA ALA A 147 7.28 8.48 -14.79
C ALA A 147 8.52 8.91 -13.99
N ASP A 148 8.35 9.21 -12.70
CA ASP A 148 9.43 9.59 -11.79
C ASP A 148 10.45 8.45 -11.66
N GLU A 149 10.00 7.20 -11.58
CA GLU A 149 10.86 6.01 -11.53
C GLU A 149 11.65 5.81 -12.83
N ALA A 150 11.01 5.96 -13.99
CA ALA A 150 11.67 5.87 -15.28
C ALA A 150 12.73 6.96 -15.46
N GLU A 151 12.42 8.21 -15.06
CA GLU A 151 13.37 9.32 -15.08
C GLU A 151 14.54 9.08 -14.12
N GLY A 152 14.26 8.61 -12.91
CA GLY A 152 15.27 8.27 -11.91
C GLY A 152 16.23 7.18 -12.41
N ASN A 153 15.69 6.12 -13.01
CA ASN A 153 16.48 5.03 -13.58
C ASN A 153 17.36 5.50 -14.74
N ALA A 154 16.82 6.33 -15.64
CA ALA A 154 17.59 6.89 -16.75
C ALA A 154 18.77 7.73 -16.26
N LYS A 155 18.55 8.61 -15.27
CA LYS A 155 19.61 9.43 -14.67
C LYS A 155 20.65 8.58 -13.94
N TYR A 156 20.20 7.53 -13.25
CA TYR A 156 21.09 6.60 -12.56
C TYR A 156 22.01 5.86 -13.54
N GLU A 157 21.46 5.32 -14.62
CA GLU A 157 22.23 4.65 -15.67
C GLU A 157 23.22 5.59 -16.36
N GLU A 158 22.82 6.83 -16.67
CA GLU A 158 23.72 7.82 -17.24
C GLU A 158 24.87 8.13 -16.28
N GLY A 159 24.59 8.31 -14.99
CA GLY A 159 25.59 8.50 -13.95
C GLY A 159 26.56 7.32 -13.84
N LEU A 160 26.08 6.08 -14.01
CA LEU A 160 26.95 4.89 -14.06
C LEU A 160 27.88 4.92 -15.27
N ARG A 161 27.36 5.22 -16.46
CA ARG A 161 28.17 5.32 -17.69
C ARG A 161 29.26 6.39 -17.58
N GLN A 162 28.90 7.56 -17.04
CA GLN A 162 29.87 8.65 -16.82
C GLN A 162 30.97 8.25 -15.84
N ARG A 163 30.62 7.59 -14.73
CA ARG A 163 31.61 7.10 -13.75
C ARG A 163 32.53 6.04 -14.34
N GLU A 164 32.00 5.15 -15.18
CA GLU A 164 32.79 4.13 -15.85
C GLU A 164 33.77 4.75 -16.86
N GLN A 165 33.34 5.73 -17.65
CA GLN A 165 34.21 6.47 -18.56
C GLN A 165 35.32 7.22 -17.81
N GLN A 166 34.99 7.90 -16.72
CA GLN A 166 35.99 8.56 -15.86
C GLN A 166 36.99 7.55 -15.29
N ARG A 167 36.52 6.37 -14.85
CA ARG A 167 37.40 5.31 -14.35
C ARG A 167 38.36 4.79 -15.42
N GLN A 168 37.89 4.59 -16.65
CA GLN A 168 38.73 4.17 -17.78
C GLN A 168 39.77 5.23 -18.15
N GLN A 169 39.38 6.51 -18.21
CA GLN A 169 40.30 7.63 -18.44
C GLN A 169 41.39 7.69 -17.37
N ASN A 170 41.00 7.56 -16.10
CA ASN A 170 41.94 7.54 -14.98
C ASN A 170 42.90 6.35 -15.09
N GLN A 171 42.42 5.14 -15.40
CA GLN A 171 43.27 3.96 -15.57
C GLN A 171 44.29 4.13 -16.71
N ASN A 172 43.86 4.69 -17.84
CA ASN A 172 44.73 4.92 -19.00
C ASN A 172 45.73 6.07 -18.80
N SER A 173 45.53 6.92 -17.79
CA SER A 173 46.44 8.02 -17.45
C SER A 173 47.61 7.63 -16.54
N TYR A 174 47.61 6.43 -15.94
CA TYR A 174 48.72 5.98 -15.09
C TYR A 174 49.83 5.33 -15.93
N PRO A 175 51.12 5.68 -15.71
CA PRO A 175 52.23 5.07 -16.43
C PRO A 175 52.37 3.58 -16.09
N SER A 176 52.49 2.73 -17.11
CA SER A 176 52.87 1.33 -16.93
C SER A 176 54.36 1.21 -16.59
N ARG A 177 54.71 0.37 -15.60
CA ARG A 177 56.09 -0.02 -15.30
C ARG A 177 56.66 -0.94 -16.36
#